data_AF-A0A8X7QTE9-F1
#
_entry.id   AF-A0A8X7QTE9-F1
#
_cell.length_a   1.000
_cell.length_b   1.000
_cell.length_c   1.000
_cell.angle_alpha   90.00
_cell.angle_beta   90.00
_cell.angle_gamma   90.00
#
_symmetry.space_group_name_H-M   'P 1'
#
loop_
_entity.id
_entity.type
_entity.pdbx_description
1 polymer ?
#
loop_
_entity_poly.entity_id
_entity_poly.type
_entity_poly.pdbx_seq_one_letter_code
_entity_poly.pdbx_strand_id
1 'polypeptide(L)'
;MASSQRHPEKDAAGIIRQIVNVVQACHFMGVMHRDIKPENFLFSSNDENAVLKAIDFRCAVFIKEGDLFDMVKPEEQMLYEIQNAPIDFESHPWPCISSAATDLVKKMLIRTPKKRITAAKFLGNMNKLKKVALTVKVFRPNS
;
A
#
# COMPACT_ATOMS: atom_id res chain seq x y z
N MET A 1 -26.06 9.60 -6.00
CA MET A 1 -25.64 8.51 -5.08
C MET A 1 -24.55 7.74 -5.78
N ALA A 2 -23.28 7.93 -5.39
CA ALA A 2 -22.18 7.17 -5.99
C ALA A 2 -22.27 5.74 -5.46
N SER A 3 -22.56 4.78 -6.33
CA SER A 3 -22.45 3.37 -6.02
C SER A 3 -20.98 3.06 -5.72
N SER A 4 -20.62 2.88 -4.46
CA SER A 4 -19.28 2.43 -4.05
C SER A 4 -19.05 1.05 -4.64
N GLN A 5 -18.46 0.98 -5.83
CA GLN A 5 -18.12 -0.27 -6.48
C GLN A 5 -17.08 -0.97 -5.61
N ARG A 6 -17.54 -1.91 -4.79
CA ARG A 6 -16.70 -2.73 -3.93
C ARG A 6 -15.89 -3.64 -4.82
N HIS A 7 -14.59 -3.40 -4.88
CA HIS A 7 -13.67 -4.39 -5.41
C HIS A 7 -13.50 -5.50 -4.37
N PRO A 8 -13.63 -6.78 -4.75
CA PRO A 8 -13.23 -7.90 -3.92
C PRO A 8 -11.83 -7.67 -3.35
N GLU A 9 -11.58 -8.06 -2.10
CA GLU A 9 -10.26 -7.93 -1.47
C GLU A 9 -9.14 -8.54 -2.33
N LYS A 10 -9.45 -9.61 -3.06
CA LYS A 10 -8.53 -10.27 -4.00
C LYS A 10 -8.05 -9.32 -5.10
N ASP A 11 -8.95 -8.51 -5.64
CA ASP A 11 -8.67 -7.60 -6.75
C ASP A 11 -7.89 -6.39 -6.24
N ALA A 12 -8.33 -5.82 -5.11
CA ALA A 12 -7.60 -4.77 -4.41
C ALA A 12 -6.18 -5.20 -4.01
N ALA A 13 -6.01 -6.44 -3.52
CA ALA A 13 -4.70 -7.01 -3.21
C ALA A 13 -3.84 -7.25 -4.46
N GLY A 14 -4.46 -7.49 -5.61
CA GLY A 14 -3.80 -7.53 -6.92
C GLY A 14 -3.15 -6.18 -7.24
N ILE A 15 -3.93 -5.11 -7.20
CA ILE A 15 -3.51 -3.74 -7.52
C ILE A 15 -2.48 -3.23 -6.51
N ILE A 16 -2.76 -3.34 -5.20
CA ILE A 16 -1.84 -2.92 -4.13
C ILE A 16 -0.49 -3.61 -4.26
N ARG A 17 -0.45 -4.90 -4.64
CA ARG A 17 0.81 -5.60 -4.90
C ARG A 17 1.61 -4.95 -6.03
N GLN A 18 0.96 -4.56 -7.11
CA GLN A 18 1.65 -3.89 -8.22
C GLN A 18 2.15 -2.51 -7.82
N ILE A 19 1.34 -1.71 -7.10
CA ILE A 19 1.74 -0.40 -6.57
C ILE A 19 2.96 -0.55 -5.65
N VAL A 20 2.92 -1.47 -4.69
CA VAL A 20 4.03 -1.66 -3.73
C VAL A 20 5.27 -2.23 -4.40
N ASN A 21 5.14 -3.04 -5.46
CA ASN A 21 6.29 -3.45 -6.28
C ASN A 21 6.97 -2.25 -6.96
N VAL A 22 6.20 -1.30 -7.51
CA VAL A 22 6.75 -0.07 -8.08
C VAL A 22 7.47 0.74 -7.00
N VAL A 23 6.85 0.94 -5.84
CA VAL A 23 7.47 1.64 -4.70
C VAL A 23 8.76 0.94 -4.25
N GLN A 24 8.77 -0.40 -4.18
CA GLN A 24 9.99 -1.15 -3.85
C GLN A 24 11.09 -0.93 -4.88
N ALA A 25 10.76 -0.95 -6.19
CA ALA A 25 11.74 -0.71 -7.24
C ALA A 25 12.34 0.70 -7.14
N CYS A 26 11.50 1.73 -6.91
CA CYS A 26 11.97 3.09 -6.66
C CYS A 26 12.94 3.13 -5.48
N HIS A 27 12.54 2.56 -4.34
CA HIS A 27 13.37 2.57 -3.13
C HIS A 27 14.69 1.79 -3.33
N PHE A 28 14.67 0.69 -4.09
CA PHE A 28 15.87 -0.08 -4.43
C PHE A 28 16.85 0.73 -5.28
N MET A 29 16.34 1.61 -6.14
CA MET A 29 17.13 2.55 -6.93
C MET A 29 17.48 3.84 -6.15
N GLY A 30 17.16 3.92 -4.86
CA GLY A 30 17.39 5.12 -4.06
C GLY A 30 16.50 6.30 -4.45
N VAL A 31 15.31 6.05 -5.00
CA VAL A 31 14.34 7.08 -5.40
C VAL A 31 13.11 7.04 -4.49
N MET A 32 12.70 8.20 -3.99
CA MET A 32 11.42 8.40 -3.31
C MET A 32 10.44 9.10 -4.26
N HIS A 33 9.32 8.45 -4.60
CA HIS A 33 8.35 8.99 -5.57
C HIS A 33 7.56 10.21 -5.03
N ARG A 34 7.26 10.24 -3.73
CA ARG A 34 6.55 11.30 -2.98
C ARG A 34 5.12 11.67 -3.40
N ASP A 35 4.64 11.21 -4.55
CA ASP A 35 3.28 11.49 -5.06
C ASP A 35 2.58 10.19 -5.48
N ILE A 36 2.40 9.27 -4.54
CA ILE A 36 1.73 7.99 -4.78
C ILE A 36 0.22 8.19 -4.67
N LYS A 37 -0.46 8.20 -5.82
CA LYS A 37 -1.92 8.31 -5.94
C LYS A 37 -2.42 7.61 -7.21
N PRO A 38 -3.70 7.19 -7.28
CA PRO A 38 -4.21 6.39 -8.40
C PRO A 38 -3.95 7.00 -9.79
N GLU A 39 -4.04 8.32 -9.91
CA GLU A 39 -3.87 9.08 -11.16
C GLU A 39 -2.45 8.96 -11.73
N ASN A 40 -1.46 8.64 -10.89
CA ASN A 40 -0.07 8.51 -11.28
C ASN A 40 0.29 7.07 -11.71
N PHE A 41 -0.69 6.18 -11.86
CA PHE A 41 -0.50 4.82 -12.34
C PHE A 41 -1.36 4.52 -13.57
N LEU A 42 -0.78 3.85 -14.56
CA LEU A 42 -1.49 3.35 -15.74
C LEU A 42 -1.23 1.86 -15.93
N PHE A 43 -2.25 1.14 -16.41
CA PHE A 43 -2.05 -0.21 -16.93
C PHE A 43 -1.42 -0.15 -18.32
N SER A 44 -0.56 -1.13 -18.62
CA SER A 44 0.15 -1.23 -19.90
C SER A 44 -0.74 -1.66 -21.07
N SER A 45 -1.90 -2.24 -20.79
CA SER A 45 -2.92 -2.64 -21.76
C SER A 45 -4.29 -2.74 -21.07
N ASN A 46 -5.32 -3.12 -21.84
CA ASN A 46 -6.66 -3.41 -21.32
C ASN A 46 -6.83 -4.88 -20.86
N ASP A 47 -5.75 -5.65 -20.83
CA ASP A 47 -5.81 -7.06 -20.44
C ASP A 47 -5.97 -7.21 -18.91
N GLU A 48 -6.64 -8.28 -18.47
CA GLU A 48 -6.85 -8.57 -17.04
C GLU A 48 -5.53 -8.74 -16.25
N ASN A 49 -4.45 -9.10 -16.95
CA ASN A 49 -3.12 -9.30 -16.37
C ASN A 49 -2.15 -8.15 -16.68
N ALA A 50 -2.66 -7.00 -17.15
CA ALA A 50 -1.84 -5.87 -17.51
C ALA A 50 -0.96 -5.40 -16.34
N VAL A 51 0.30 -5.09 -16.65
CA VAL A 51 1.25 -4.56 -15.68
C VAL A 51 0.91 -3.10 -15.41
N LEU A 52 0.80 -2.74 -14.13
CA LEU A 52 0.66 -1.36 -13.66
C LEU A 52 2.03 -0.65 -13.66
N LYS A 53 2.08 0.56 -14.20
CA LYS A 53 3.28 1.39 -14.32
C LYS A 53 3.03 2.76 -13.67
N ALA A 54 4.02 3.29 -12.93
CA ALA A 54 3.99 4.68 -12.50
C ALA A 54 4.39 5.60 -13.67
N ILE A 55 3.71 6.74 -13.79
CA ILE A 55 3.87 7.66 -14.93
C ILE A 55 4.33 9.08 -14.55
N ASP A 56 4.24 9.48 -13.28
CA ASP A 56 4.59 10.84 -12.85
C ASP A 56 5.66 10.85 -11.75
N PHE A 57 6.92 11.07 -12.15
CA PHE A 57 8.06 11.21 -11.24
C PHE A 57 8.45 12.67 -11.00
N ARG A 58 7.61 13.65 -11.37
CA ARG A 58 7.93 15.07 -11.24
C ARG A 58 8.23 15.49 -9.80
N CYS A 59 7.60 14.84 -8.83
CA CYS A 59 7.83 15.07 -7.40
C CYS A 59 8.92 14.17 -6.82
N ALA A 60 9.56 13.29 -7.59
CA ALA A 60 10.51 12.33 -7.06
C ALA A 60 11.84 12.96 -6.63
N VAL A 61 12.52 12.34 -5.67
CA VAL A 61 13.85 12.73 -5.20
C VAL A 61 14.75 11.52 -5.03
N PHE A 62 16.06 11.73 -5.20
CA PHE A 62 17.05 10.74 -4.80
C PHE A 62 17.26 10.80 -3.29
N ILE A 63 17.32 9.63 -2.67
CA ILE A 63 17.65 9.43 -1.27
C ILE A 63 19.18 9.49 -1.17
N LYS A 64 19.70 10.53 -0.52
CA LYS A 64 21.13 10.67 -0.20
C LYS A 64 21.40 10.25 1.24
N GLU A 65 22.62 9.79 1.48
CA GLU A 65 23.08 9.48 2.83
C GLU A 65 23.13 10.76 3.66
N GLY A 66 22.39 10.79 4.77
CA GLY A 66 22.23 11.99 5.61
C GLY A 66 21.00 12.85 5.29
N ASP A 67 20.16 12.49 4.32
CA ASP A 67 18.89 13.16 4.10
C ASP A 67 17.97 12.97 5.33
N LEU A 68 17.87 14.01 6.15
CA LEU A 68 16.79 14.17 7.10
C LEU A 68 15.54 14.58 6.31
N PHE A 69 14.71 13.61 5.94
CA PHE A 69 13.36 13.88 5.43
C PHE A 69 12.39 14.36 6.55
N ASP A 70 12.94 14.98 7.60
CA ASP A 70 12.17 15.66 8.61
C ASP A 70 11.74 17.03 8.05
N MET A 71 10.44 17.11 7.76
CA MET A 71 9.66 18.34 7.61
C MET A 71 10.08 19.28 6.47
N VAL A 72 9.55 19.01 5.27
CA VAL A 72 9.06 20.14 4.47
C VAL A 72 7.95 20.80 5.30
N LYS A 73 8.10 22.10 5.60
CA LYS A 73 7.01 22.93 6.14
C LYS A 73 6.05 23.30 5.01
N PRO A 74 4.78 22.91 5.09
CA PRO A 74 3.72 23.83 4.68
C PRO A 74 2.48 23.73 5.60
N GLU A 75 1.80 24.86 5.85
CA GLU A 75 0.56 24.99 6.63
C GLU A 75 0.39 24.02 7.83
N GLU A 76 1.01 24.38 8.96
CA GLU A 76 1.17 23.53 10.17
C GLU A 76 -0.15 22.91 10.69
N GLN A 77 -1.31 23.53 10.43
CA GLN A 77 -2.61 23.06 10.90
C GLN A 77 -3.08 21.78 10.18
N MET A 78 -3.10 21.77 8.84
CA MET A 78 -3.64 20.64 8.06
C MET A 78 -2.75 19.40 8.21
N LEU A 79 -1.43 19.59 8.20
CA LEU A 79 -0.49 18.50 8.39
C LEU A 79 -0.57 17.95 9.82
N TYR A 80 -0.71 18.81 10.82
CA TYR A 80 -0.90 18.37 12.21
C TYR A 80 -2.19 17.56 12.36
N GLU A 81 -3.29 18.00 11.73
CA GLU A 81 -4.55 17.26 11.71
C GLU A 81 -4.38 15.89 11.05
N ILE A 82 -3.76 15.79 9.88
CA ILE A 82 -3.53 14.49 9.22
C ILE A 82 -2.62 13.60 10.08
N GLN A 83 -1.56 14.17 10.68
CA GLN A 83 -0.61 13.42 11.50
C GLN A 83 -1.19 13.01 12.86
N ASN A 84 -2.21 13.68 13.39
CA ASN A 84 -2.74 13.42 14.72
C ASN A 84 -4.17 12.89 14.74
N ALA A 85 -4.92 13.05 13.65
CA ALA A 85 -6.30 12.57 13.53
C ALA A 85 -6.37 11.06 13.77
N PRO A 86 -7.30 10.61 14.63
CA PRO A 86 -7.55 9.20 14.80
C PRO A 86 -7.99 8.61 13.47
N ILE A 87 -7.41 7.47 13.11
CA ILE A 87 -7.84 6.73 11.93
C ILE A 87 -8.93 5.76 12.39
N ASP A 88 -10.12 5.92 11.85
CA ASP A 88 -11.25 5.04 12.10
C ASP A 88 -11.07 3.72 11.34
N PHE A 89 -11.05 2.62 12.08
CA PHE A 89 -11.03 1.24 11.58
C PHE A 89 -12.23 0.42 12.09
N GLU A 90 -13.24 1.09 12.66
CA GLU A 90 -14.43 0.47 13.27
C GLU A 90 -15.67 0.73 12.42
N SER A 91 -15.79 1.91 11.81
CA SER A 91 -16.90 2.20 10.91
C SER A 91 -16.80 1.41 9.60
N HIS A 92 -17.94 1.28 8.92
CA HIS A 92 -17.97 0.76 7.55
C HIS A 92 -16.93 1.45 6.64
N PRO A 93 -16.17 0.73 5.79
CA PRO A 93 -16.31 -0.69 5.45
C PRO A 93 -15.49 -1.67 6.33
N TRP A 94 -14.75 -1.18 7.32
CA TRP A 94 -13.74 -1.96 8.05
C TRP A 94 -14.24 -3.25 8.73
N PRO A 95 -15.46 -3.32 9.30
CA PRO A 95 -16.00 -4.56 9.84
C PRO A 95 -16.17 -5.68 8.80
N CYS A 96 -16.27 -5.34 7.51
CA CYS A 96 -16.41 -6.31 6.43
C CYS A 96 -15.06 -6.69 5.79
N ILE A 97 -13.95 -6.10 6.24
CA ILE A 97 -12.61 -6.33 5.68
C ILE A 97 -11.86 -7.32 6.58
N SER A 98 -11.11 -8.24 5.97
CA SER A 98 -10.32 -9.22 6.70
C SER A 98 -9.32 -8.56 7.65
N SER A 99 -9.16 -9.13 8.85
CA SER A 99 -8.21 -8.65 9.85
C SER A 99 -6.77 -8.58 9.32
N ALA A 100 -6.40 -9.50 8.42
CA ALA A 100 -5.11 -9.50 7.74
C ALA A 100 -4.91 -8.30 6.81
N ALA A 101 -5.91 -7.93 6.01
CA ALA A 101 -5.85 -6.75 5.16
C ALA A 101 -5.78 -5.46 6.00
N THR A 102 -6.63 -5.37 7.03
CA THR A 102 -6.65 -4.24 7.97
C THR A 102 -5.31 -4.07 8.70
N ASP A 103 -4.67 -5.16 9.13
CA ASP A 103 -3.34 -5.14 9.75
C ASP A 103 -2.25 -4.59 8.81
N LEU A 104 -2.30 -4.95 7.53
CA LEU A 104 -1.38 -4.41 6.53
C LEU A 104 -1.55 -2.90 6.34
N VAL A 105 -2.80 -2.42 6.25
CA VAL A 105 -3.09 -0.99 6.13
C VAL A 105 -2.62 -0.24 7.39
N LYS A 106 -2.92 -0.76 8.58
CA LYS A 106 -2.44 -0.18 9.85
C LYS A 106 -0.93 0.00 9.87
N LYS A 107 -0.18 -1.01 9.39
CA LYS A 107 1.29 -0.97 9.30
C LYS A 107 1.82 0.04 8.27
N MET A 108 1.08 0.28 7.18
CA MET A 108 1.40 1.32 6.20
C MET A 108 1.15 2.73 6.74
N LEU A 109 0.13 2.90 7.58
CA LEU A 109 -0.28 4.19 8.14
C LEU A 109 0.41 4.54 9.47
N ILE A 110 1.43 3.77 9.89
CA ILE A 110 2.24 4.11 11.07
C ILE A 110 2.87 5.49 10.86
N ARG A 111 2.56 6.43 11.76
CA ARG A 111 3.00 7.83 11.69
C ARG A 111 4.51 7.95 11.68
N THR A 112 5.19 7.31 12.63
CA THR A 112 6.65 7.29 12.75
C THR A 112 7.29 6.58 11.54
N PRO A 113 8.04 7.28 10.67
CA PRO A 113 8.60 6.67 9.46
C PRO A 113 9.50 5.47 9.75
N LYS A 114 10.34 5.54 10.80
CA LYS A 114 11.24 4.44 11.21
C LYS A 114 10.51 3.16 11.64
N LYS A 115 9.25 3.28 12.10
CA LYS A 115 8.41 2.13 12.51
C LYS A 115 7.46 1.67 11.41
N ARG A 116 7.30 2.47 10.34
CA ARG A 116 6.42 2.19 9.20
C ARG A 116 6.94 0.99 8.42
N ILE A 117 6.03 0.16 7.93
CA ILE A 117 6.42 -1.03 7.14
C ILE A 117 7.11 -0.60 5.84
N THR A 118 8.21 -1.27 5.50
CA THR A 118 8.89 -1.08 4.21
C THR A 118 8.14 -1.83 3.11
N ALA A 119 8.26 -1.37 1.86
CA ALA A 119 7.66 -2.03 0.70
C ALA A 119 8.09 -3.52 0.61
N ALA A 120 9.38 -3.80 0.84
CA ALA A 120 9.91 -5.17 0.87
C ALA A 120 9.24 -6.04 1.96
N LYS A 121 9.07 -5.52 3.19
CA LYS A 121 8.43 -6.27 4.28
C LYS A 121 6.93 -6.47 4.03
N PHE A 122 6.27 -5.48 3.45
CA PHE A 122 4.86 -5.57 3.04
C PHE A 122 4.63 -6.70 2.04
N LEU A 123 5.44 -6.75 0.98
CA LEU A 123 5.36 -7.80 -0.04
C LEU A 123 5.67 -9.19 0.55
N GLY A 124 6.64 -9.27 1.45
CA GLY A 124 6.92 -10.49 2.22
C GLY A 124 5.70 -11.00 3.00
N ASN A 125 4.96 -10.11 3.66
CA ASN A 125 3.75 -10.47 4.39
C ASN A 125 2.62 -10.94 3.47
N MET A 126 2.38 -10.26 2.34
CA MET A 126 1.37 -10.69 1.37
C MET A 126 1.67 -12.07 0.77
N ASN A 127 2.94 -12.38 0.51
CA ASN A 127 3.34 -13.67 0.00
C ASN A 127 3.13 -14.80 1.03
N LYS A 128 3.29 -14.52 2.33
CA LYS A 128 2.96 -15.46 3.41
C LYS A 128 1.47 -15.77 3.47
N LEU A 129 0.61 -14.77 3.30
CA LEU A 129 -0.86 -14.97 3.29
C LEU A 129 -1.31 -15.92 2.17
N LYS A 130 -0.72 -15.80 0.98
CA LYS A 130 -0.99 -16.74 -0.13
C LYS A 130 -0.50 -18.16 0.16
N LYS A 131 0.66 -18.32 0.80
CA LYS A 131 1.17 -19.63 1.20
C LYS A 131 0.28 -20.28 2.25
N VAL A 132 -0.18 -19.54 3.27
CA VAL A 132 -1.10 -20.06 4.29
C VAL A 132 -2.44 -20.48 3.67
N ALA A 133 -3.01 -19.69 2.75
CA ALA A 133 -4.24 -20.07 2.04
C ALA A 133 -4.08 -21.32 1.16
N LEU A 134 -2.88 -21.55 0.59
CA LEU A 134 -2.56 -22.79 -0.15
C LEU A 134 -2.36 -23.98 0.79
N THR A 135 -1.69 -23.80 1.93
CA THR A 135 -1.49 -24.86 2.93
C THR A 135 -2.80 -25.30 3.60
N VAL A 136 -3.74 -24.38 3.82
CA VAL A 136 -5.07 -24.71 4.40
C VAL A 136 -5.96 -25.50 3.43
N LYS A 137 -5.72 -25.43 2.11
CA LYS A 137 -6.43 -26.27 1.12
C LYS A 137 -5.92 -27.70 0.99
N VAL A 138 -4.80 -28.06 1.62
CA VAL A 138 -4.19 -29.41 1.53
C VAL A 138 -4.67 -30.36 2.64
N PHE A 139 -5.42 -29.86 3.62
CA PHE A 139 -6.03 -30.69 4.68
C PHE A 139 -7.55 -30.75 4.55
N ARG A 140 -8.04 -31.40 3.49
CA ARG A 140 -9.28 -32.19 3.59
C ARG A 140 -8.86 -33.66 3.50
N PRO A 141 -8.82 -34.41 4.62
CA PRO A 141 -8.76 -35.86 4.50
C PRO A 141 -10.08 -36.31 3.86
N ASN A 142 -9.97 -37.13 2.82
CA ASN A 142 -11.07 -37.90 2.29
C ASN A 142 -11.72 -38.71 3.42
N SER A 143 -13.04 -38.58 3.58
CA SER A 143 -14.05 -39.56 4.06
C SER A 143 -15.29 -38.78 4.50
#